data_AF-A0A2E2U8B0-F1
#
_entry.id   AF-A0A2E2U8B0-F1
#
_cell.length_a   1.000
_cell.length_b   1.000
_cell.length_c   1.000
_cell.angle_alpha   90.00
_cell.angle_beta   90.00
_cell.angle_gamma   90.00
#
_symmetry.space_group_name_H-M   'P 1'
#
loop_
_entity.id
_entity.type
_entity.pdbx_description
1 polymer ?
#
loop_
_entity_poly.entity_id
_entity_poly.type
_entity_poly.pdbx_seq_one_letter_code
_entity_poly.pdbx_strand_id
1 'polypeptide(L)'
;MIVRKMGVINITPDSFSDGSQFNEKSDFEKRFNSLREWADIIDIGAESTAPLNEAVNLSEELARYQNVLFPLLENETDPKVTLSIDTYKVEIFKEIYSKIRQHWPSTKVIFNDVSGKLSEELLDFLGENPEVSYVFCHNLCPSRDKTSQHMDYAVKCSKSEFLVGIVDYFVKGISKLSKHNNEIWIDPCFGFSKTREQNHYLIRHFKSFLLQIPYEIPCVVGLSKKSFLRFPSSLDIKTKQGLINVEQVHSNILFYLFRSPLKRELVVRTHDLAPIENAQNSLKLFEL
;
A
#
# COMPACT_ATOMS: atom_id res chain seq x y z
N MET A 1 -10.47 10.79 -14.07
CA MET A 1 -9.66 9.88 -13.24
C MET A 1 -10.32 9.81 -11.86
N ILE A 2 -10.45 8.63 -11.29
CA ILE A 2 -11.01 8.45 -9.94
C ILE A 2 -9.83 8.33 -8.98
N VAL A 3 -9.81 9.12 -7.90
CA VAL A 3 -8.76 9.03 -6.86
C VAL A 3 -9.41 8.58 -5.57
N ARG A 4 -9.00 7.42 -5.05
CA ARG A 4 -9.33 6.99 -3.69
C ARG A 4 -8.14 7.22 -2.77
N LYS A 5 -8.44 7.43 -1.50
CA LYS A 5 -7.46 7.72 -0.45
C LYS A 5 -7.36 6.50 0.46
N MET A 6 -6.13 5.98 0.59
CA MET A 6 -5.82 4.86 1.46
C MET A 6 -4.93 5.35 2.60
N GLY A 7 -5.52 5.46 3.79
CA GLY A 7 -4.83 5.92 5.00
C GLY A 7 -4.10 4.77 5.69
N VAL A 8 -2.86 4.99 6.12
CA VAL A 8 -2.02 3.93 6.73
C VAL A 8 -2.06 3.99 8.26
N ILE A 9 -2.19 2.82 8.88
CA ILE A 9 -1.95 2.55 10.31
C ILE A 9 -0.95 1.40 10.43
N ASN A 10 0.20 1.66 11.05
CA ASN A 10 1.19 0.63 11.37
C ASN A 10 1.10 0.29 12.86
N ILE A 11 0.75 -0.95 13.21
CA ILE A 11 0.66 -1.44 14.60
C ILE A 11 1.93 -2.19 14.99
N THR A 12 3.07 -1.53 14.79
CA THR A 12 4.42 -2.07 15.05
C THR A 12 5.11 -1.29 16.17
N PRO A 13 5.88 -1.94 17.05
CA PRO A 13 6.73 -1.27 18.05
C PRO A 13 7.65 -0.21 17.44
N ASP A 14 8.20 -0.51 16.26
CA ASP A 14 9.27 0.25 15.61
C ASP A 14 8.81 0.90 14.30
N SER A 15 7.97 1.94 14.37
CA SER A 15 7.60 2.73 13.18
C SER A 15 8.63 3.85 12.93
N PHE A 16 9.76 3.48 12.30
CA PHE A 16 10.92 4.34 12.00
C PHE A 16 10.61 5.64 11.20
N SER A 17 9.38 5.84 10.71
CA SER A 17 8.93 7.05 9.99
C SER A 17 7.75 7.79 10.60
N ASP A 18 7.03 7.19 11.55
CA ASP A 18 5.75 7.74 12.02
C ASP A 18 5.83 8.36 13.40
N GLY A 19 6.88 8.06 14.19
CA GLY A 19 7.05 8.61 15.54
C GLY A 19 5.87 8.35 16.49
N SER A 20 4.89 7.55 16.05
CA SER A 20 3.63 7.27 16.70
C SER A 20 3.55 5.77 16.92
N GLN A 21 3.49 5.41 18.20
CA GLN A 21 3.31 4.05 18.65
C GLN A 21 1.80 3.81 18.74
N PHE A 22 1.17 3.31 17.67
CA PHE A 22 -0.24 2.86 17.73
C PHE A 22 -0.36 1.47 18.37
N ASN A 23 0.52 1.16 19.33
CA ASN A 23 0.60 -0.12 20.02
C ASN A 23 -0.35 -0.15 21.23
N GLU A 24 -0.82 1.01 21.68
CA GLU A 24 -1.88 1.12 22.67
C GLU A 24 -3.24 1.22 21.98
N LYS A 25 -4.23 0.52 22.54
CA LYS A 25 -5.62 0.52 22.06
C LYS A 25 -6.15 1.94 21.82
N SER A 26 -5.89 2.85 22.76
CA SER A 26 -6.40 4.22 22.69
C SER A 26 -5.83 5.02 21.52
N ASP A 27 -4.55 4.82 21.18
CA ASP A 27 -3.91 5.53 20.08
C ASP A 27 -4.28 4.94 18.72
N PHE A 28 -4.44 3.62 18.65
CA PHE A 28 -5.01 2.95 17.48
C PHE A 28 -6.43 3.46 17.18
N GLU A 29 -7.31 3.49 18.20
CA GLU A 29 -8.69 3.99 18.07
C GLU A 29 -8.74 5.44 17.61
N LYS A 30 -7.93 6.33 18.21
CA LYS A 30 -7.84 7.74 17.78
C LYS A 30 -7.40 7.84 16.32
N ARG A 31 -6.39 7.08 15.92
CA ARG A 31 -5.88 7.10 14.55
C ARG A 31 -6.90 6.55 13.56
N PHE A 32 -7.54 5.43 13.87
CA PHE A 32 -8.61 4.85 13.07
C PHE A 32 -9.76 5.85 12.89
N ASN A 33 -10.18 6.49 13.99
CA ASN A 33 -11.23 7.50 13.97
C ASN A 33 -10.83 8.78 13.23
N SER A 34 -9.56 9.17 13.22
CA SER A 34 -9.09 10.27 12.38
C SER A 34 -9.06 9.89 10.90
N LEU A 35 -8.63 8.67 10.56
CA LEU A 35 -8.55 8.22 9.17
C LEU A 35 -9.93 8.06 8.54
N ARG A 36 -10.92 7.52 9.26
CA ARG A 36 -12.29 7.33 8.74
C ARG A 36 -12.99 8.63 8.34
N GLU A 37 -12.50 9.79 8.78
CA GLU A 37 -13.04 11.09 8.39
C GLU A 37 -12.70 11.46 6.94
N TRP A 38 -11.61 10.92 6.39
CA TRP A 38 -11.12 11.34 5.08
C TRP A 38 -10.72 10.20 4.13
N ALA A 39 -10.39 9.03 4.66
CA ALA A 39 -9.91 7.89 3.90
C ALA A 39 -11.08 7.02 3.41
N ASP A 40 -11.01 6.62 2.14
CA ASP A 40 -11.94 5.63 1.58
C ASP A 40 -11.56 4.21 2.04
N ILE A 41 -10.26 4.00 2.26
CA ILE A 41 -9.66 2.73 2.66
C ILE A 41 -8.71 2.98 3.84
N ILE A 42 -8.75 2.13 4.86
CA ILE A 42 -7.78 2.13 5.96
C ILE A 42 -6.91 0.88 5.83
N ASP A 43 -5.61 1.08 5.61
CA ASP A 43 -4.61 0.03 5.46
C ASP A 43 -3.89 -0.21 6.79
N ILE A 44 -4.03 -1.42 7.34
CA ILE A 44 -3.58 -1.79 8.67
C ILE A 44 -2.53 -2.89 8.55
N GLY A 45 -1.27 -2.56 8.89
CA GLY A 45 -0.15 -3.49 8.89
C GLY A 45 0.42 -3.71 10.29
N ALA A 46 0.63 -4.98 10.67
CA ALA A 46 1.21 -5.36 11.95
C ALA A 46 2.67 -5.80 11.87
N GLU A 47 3.21 -5.95 10.67
CA GLU A 47 4.61 -6.28 10.42
C GLU A 47 5.26 -5.16 9.61
N SER A 48 6.37 -4.63 10.10
CA SER A 48 7.06 -3.56 9.39
C SER A 48 7.74 -4.12 8.16
N THR A 49 7.39 -3.56 7.01
CA THR A 49 7.96 -3.96 5.72
C THR A 49 9.21 -3.15 5.37
N ALA A 50 9.63 -2.26 6.27
CA ALA A 50 10.79 -1.40 6.06
C ALA A 50 12.11 -2.19 6.09
N PRO A 51 13.13 -1.75 5.33
CA PRO A 51 14.45 -2.37 5.38
C PRO A 51 15.02 -2.29 6.80
N LEU A 52 15.65 -3.37 7.26
CA LEU A 52 16.31 -3.55 8.57
C LEU A 52 15.44 -4.08 9.72
N ASN A 53 14.15 -4.33 9.52
CA ASN A 53 13.32 -5.01 10.52
C ASN A 53 13.33 -6.53 10.32
N GLU A 54 13.38 -7.27 11.43
CA GLU A 54 13.29 -8.73 11.42
C GLU A 54 11.86 -9.18 11.15
N ALA A 55 11.72 -10.34 10.50
CA ALA A 55 10.42 -10.94 10.26
C ALA A 55 9.82 -11.41 11.59
N VAL A 56 8.53 -11.12 11.81
CA VAL A 56 7.81 -11.62 12.99
C VAL A 56 7.11 -12.92 12.67
N ASN A 57 7.03 -13.80 13.67
CA ASN A 57 6.29 -15.05 13.54
C ASN A 57 4.77 -14.82 13.52
N LEU A 58 4.01 -15.85 13.13
CA LEU A 58 2.54 -15.80 13.05
C LEU A 58 1.89 -15.35 14.36
N SER A 59 2.31 -15.93 15.49
CA SER A 59 1.71 -15.62 16.80
C SER A 59 1.93 -14.17 17.23
N GLU A 60 3.09 -13.61 16.93
CA GLU A 60 3.42 -12.23 17.28
C GLU A 60 2.65 -11.22 16.42
N GLU A 61 2.58 -11.46 15.09
CA GLU A 61 1.80 -10.61 14.20
C GLU A 61 0.31 -10.63 14.57
N LEU A 62 -0.25 -11.82 14.80
CA LEU A 62 -1.65 -11.98 15.20
C LEU A 62 -1.92 -11.30 16.55
N ALA A 63 -1.02 -11.45 17.52
CA ALA A 63 -1.16 -10.82 18.83
C ALA A 63 -1.26 -9.29 18.73
N ARG A 64 -0.53 -8.66 17.79
CA ARG A 64 -0.63 -7.21 17.56
C ARG A 64 -2.04 -6.82 17.11
N TYR A 65 -2.63 -7.55 16.16
CA TYR A 65 -4.03 -7.32 15.75
C TYR A 65 -5.03 -7.59 16.89
N GLN A 66 -4.82 -8.66 17.66
CA GLN A 66 -5.66 -9.01 18.81
C GLN A 66 -5.64 -7.94 19.90
N ASN A 67 -4.53 -7.23 20.09
CA ASN A 67 -4.40 -6.22 21.12
C ASN A 67 -5.13 -4.91 20.79
N VAL A 68 -5.27 -4.55 19.51
CA VAL A 68 -5.80 -3.22 19.12
C VAL A 68 -6.95 -3.27 18.11
N LEU A 69 -6.88 -4.11 17.06
CA LEU A 69 -7.92 -4.19 16.04
C LEU A 69 -9.14 -4.98 16.55
N PHE A 70 -8.95 -6.15 17.15
CA PHE A 70 -10.08 -6.98 17.56
C PHE A 70 -10.97 -6.30 18.61
N PRO A 71 -10.42 -5.61 19.63
CA PRO A 71 -11.24 -4.83 20.55
C PRO A 71 -12.02 -3.71 19.84
N LEU A 72 -11.47 -3.08 18.80
CA LEU A 72 -12.22 -2.11 18.01
C LEU A 72 -13.40 -2.78 17.29
N LEU A 73 -13.16 -3.92 16.62
CA LEU A 73 -14.21 -4.68 15.92
C LEU A 73 -15.36 -5.06 16.87
N GLU A 74 -15.03 -5.51 18.08
CA GLU A 74 -15.99 -5.98 19.07
C GLU A 74 -16.83 -4.87 19.71
N ASN A 75 -16.26 -3.68 19.88
CA ASN A 75 -16.87 -2.59 20.66
C ASN A 75 -17.49 -1.48 19.80
N GLU A 76 -17.15 -1.41 18.51
CA GLU A 76 -17.61 -0.36 17.60
C GLU A 76 -18.53 -0.90 16.49
N THR A 77 -19.28 0.02 15.89
CA THR A 77 -20.17 -0.31 14.76
C THR A 77 -19.43 -0.41 13.44
N ASP A 78 -19.95 -1.28 12.57
CA ASP A 78 -19.45 -1.50 11.21
C ASP A 78 -19.26 -0.17 10.45
N PRO A 79 -18.02 0.19 10.08
CA PRO A 79 -17.75 1.45 9.45
C PRO A 79 -18.06 1.41 7.95
N LYS A 80 -18.31 2.57 7.35
CA LYS A 80 -18.49 2.68 5.90
C LYS A 80 -17.18 2.59 5.10
N VAL A 81 -16.03 2.56 5.77
CA VAL A 81 -14.71 2.52 5.13
C VAL A 81 -14.36 1.09 4.72
N THR A 82 -13.54 0.96 3.68
CA THR A 82 -12.95 -0.34 3.33
C THR A 82 -11.75 -0.61 4.23
N LEU A 83 -11.59 -1.84 4.72
CA LEU A 83 -10.39 -2.24 5.44
C LEU A 83 -9.43 -2.95 4.49
N SER A 84 -8.17 -2.55 4.50
CA SER A 84 -7.07 -3.21 3.84
C SER A 84 -6.14 -3.78 4.90
N ILE A 85 -5.83 -5.08 4.80
CA ILE A 85 -4.94 -5.76 5.74
C ILE A 85 -3.61 -5.98 5.04
N ASP A 86 -2.57 -5.25 5.46
CA ASP A 86 -1.20 -5.35 4.96
C ASP A 86 -0.49 -6.50 5.67
N THR A 87 -0.62 -7.70 5.08
CA THR A 87 0.12 -8.90 5.46
C THR A 87 0.42 -9.69 4.20
N TYR A 88 1.44 -10.56 4.24
CA TYR A 88 1.71 -11.53 3.18
C TYR A 88 1.37 -12.97 3.62
N LYS A 89 0.97 -13.14 4.87
CA LYS A 89 0.69 -14.44 5.48
C LYS A 89 -0.81 -14.74 5.33
N VAL A 90 -1.14 -15.73 4.52
CA VAL A 90 -2.54 -16.09 4.21
C VAL A 90 -3.28 -16.49 5.48
N GLU A 91 -2.61 -17.16 6.41
CA GLU A 91 -3.16 -17.59 7.70
C GLU A 91 -3.54 -16.39 8.58
N ILE A 92 -2.72 -15.35 8.64
CA ILE A 92 -3.02 -14.12 9.38
C ILE A 92 -4.22 -13.41 8.75
N PHE A 93 -4.23 -13.31 7.43
CA PHE A 93 -5.35 -12.69 6.72
C PHE A 93 -6.67 -13.43 6.98
N LYS A 94 -6.67 -14.77 6.93
CA LYS A 94 -7.85 -15.62 7.22
C LYS A 94 -8.41 -15.36 8.62
N GLU A 95 -7.55 -15.31 9.64
CA GLU A 95 -7.97 -15.05 11.02
C GLU A 95 -8.60 -13.66 11.18
N ILE A 96 -7.96 -12.63 10.63
CA ILE A 96 -8.46 -11.26 10.69
C ILE A 96 -9.76 -11.13 9.88
N TYR A 97 -9.83 -11.73 8.70
CA TYR A 97 -11.00 -11.72 7.83
C TYR A 97 -12.20 -12.35 8.53
N SER A 98 -12.02 -13.52 9.15
CA SER A 98 -13.04 -14.20 9.96
C SER A 98 -13.57 -13.28 11.07
N LYS A 99 -12.67 -12.60 11.80
CA LYS A 99 -13.05 -11.64 12.84
C LYS A 99 -13.80 -10.42 12.31
N ILE A 100 -13.38 -9.87 11.17
CA ILE A 100 -14.11 -8.78 10.51
C ILE A 100 -15.48 -9.26 10.07
N ARG A 101 -15.62 -10.44 9.44
CA ARG A 101 -16.94 -10.99 9.06
C ARG A 101 -17.86 -11.19 10.26
N GLN A 102 -17.31 -11.63 11.40
CA GLN A 102 -18.07 -11.85 12.63
C GLN A 102 -18.68 -10.56 13.19
N HIS A 103 -17.92 -9.47 13.19
CA HIS A 103 -18.33 -8.22 13.87
C HIS A 103 -18.80 -7.13 12.92
N TRP A 104 -18.15 -6.98 11.76
CA TRP A 104 -18.41 -5.97 10.73
C TRP A 104 -18.70 -6.63 9.36
N PRO A 105 -19.84 -7.32 9.20
CA PRO A 105 -20.16 -8.12 8.02
C PRO A 105 -20.36 -7.31 6.73
N SER A 106 -20.62 -6.00 6.82
CA SER A 106 -20.85 -5.12 5.66
C SER A 106 -19.58 -4.42 5.18
N THR A 107 -18.54 -4.36 6.02
CA THR A 107 -17.22 -3.82 5.66
C THR A 107 -16.70 -4.53 4.41
N LYS A 108 -16.10 -3.80 3.46
CA LYS A 108 -15.31 -4.42 2.38
C LYS A 108 -13.90 -4.68 2.87
N VAL A 109 -13.30 -5.82 2.48
CA VAL A 109 -11.95 -6.19 2.91
C VAL A 109 -11.05 -6.41 1.71
N ILE A 110 -9.85 -5.83 1.79
CA ILE A 110 -8.78 -5.99 0.82
C ILE A 110 -7.65 -6.79 1.47
N PHE A 111 -7.20 -7.84 0.81
CA PHE A 111 -5.94 -8.51 1.11
C PHE A 111 -4.80 -7.78 0.39
N ASN A 112 -4.04 -6.98 1.15
CA ASN A 112 -2.92 -6.21 0.62
C ASN A 112 -1.61 -7.00 0.79
N ASP A 113 -1.34 -7.90 -0.15
CA ASP A 113 -0.16 -8.76 -0.13
C ASP A 113 1.04 -8.10 -0.83
N VAL A 114 1.87 -7.47 0.00
CA VAL A 114 3.13 -6.82 -0.42
C VAL A 114 4.23 -7.78 -0.90
N SER A 115 4.02 -9.10 -0.86
CA SER A 115 4.98 -10.08 -1.39
C SER A 115 4.83 -10.32 -2.89
N GLY A 116 3.61 -10.17 -3.43
CA GLY A 116 3.34 -10.47 -4.84
C GLY A 116 3.47 -11.96 -5.19
N LYS A 117 3.33 -12.86 -4.21
CA LYS A 117 3.43 -14.30 -4.44
C LYS A 117 2.07 -14.92 -4.61
N LEU A 118 1.90 -15.70 -5.68
CA LEU A 118 0.68 -16.44 -5.95
C LEU A 118 0.86 -17.91 -5.55
N SER A 119 0.76 -18.20 -4.25
CA SER A 119 0.74 -19.57 -3.73
C SER A 119 -0.59 -20.26 -4.03
N GLU A 120 -0.60 -21.59 -4.05
CA GLU A 120 -1.85 -22.37 -4.20
C GLU A 120 -2.84 -22.03 -3.08
N GLU A 121 -2.37 -21.97 -1.83
CA GLU A 121 -3.21 -21.62 -0.69
C GLU A 121 -3.88 -20.24 -0.82
N LEU A 122 -3.18 -19.24 -1.36
CA LEU A 122 -3.76 -17.92 -1.63
C LEU A 122 -4.87 -18.01 -2.68
N LEU A 123 -4.60 -18.72 -3.79
CA LEU A 123 -5.57 -18.85 -4.88
C LEU A 123 -6.83 -19.61 -4.43
N ASP A 124 -6.67 -20.66 -3.63
CA ASP A 124 -7.78 -21.40 -3.03
C ASP A 124 -8.61 -20.49 -2.13
N PHE A 125 -7.95 -19.74 -1.23
CA PHE A 125 -8.64 -18.78 -0.36
C PHE A 125 -9.42 -17.72 -1.15
N LEU A 126 -8.82 -17.12 -2.19
CA LEU A 126 -9.50 -16.13 -3.02
C LEU A 126 -10.69 -16.74 -3.77
N GLY A 127 -10.55 -17.97 -4.27
CA GLY A 127 -11.63 -18.71 -4.92
C GLY A 127 -12.82 -19.00 -4.01
N GLU A 128 -12.56 -19.27 -2.72
CA GLU A 128 -13.60 -19.48 -1.70
C GLU A 128 -14.26 -18.18 -1.22
N ASN A 129 -13.59 -17.03 -1.38
CA ASN A 129 -14.01 -15.73 -0.85
C ASN A 129 -14.04 -14.66 -1.96
N PRO A 130 -14.96 -14.75 -2.94
CA PRO A 130 -15.00 -13.85 -4.10
C PRO A 130 -15.24 -12.36 -3.77
N GLU A 131 -15.74 -12.06 -2.57
CA GLU A 131 -15.97 -10.72 -2.05
C GLU A 131 -14.70 -10.01 -1.57
N VAL A 132 -13.59 -10.75 -1.39
CA VAL A 132 -12.31 -10.18 -0.99
C VAL A 132 -11.60 -9.59 -2.21
N SER A 133 -11.23 -8.31 -2.14
CA SER A 133 -10.34 -7.71 -3.14
C SER A 133 -8.87 -8.05 -2.83
N TYR A 134 -8.01 -8.16 -3.84
CA TYR A 134 -6.58 -8.52 -3.64
C TYR A 134 -5.65 -7.52 -4.32
N VAL A 135 -4.65 -7.02 -3.58
CA VAL A 135 -3.58 -6.17 -4.14
C VAL A 135 -2.40 -7.04 -4.53
N PHE A 136 -2.14 -7.15 -5.83
CA PHE A 136 -0.99 -7.85 -6.36
C PHE A 136 0.20 -6.90 -6.49
N CYS A 137 1.28 -7.19 -5.77
CA CYS A 137 2.42 -6.28 -5.58
C CYS A 137 3.65 -6.67 -6.41
N HIS A 138 4.37 -5.71 -7.00
CA HIS A 138 5.67 -5.97 -7.62
C HIS A 138 6.82 -5.82 -6.61
N ASN A 139 7.00 -6.84 -5.78
CA ASN A 139 8.13 -7.01 -4.88
C ASN A 139 8.92 -8.26 -5.27
N LEU A 140 10.21 -8.12 -5.57
CA LEU A 140 11.04 -9.23 -6.07
C LEU A 140 11.87 -9.88 -4.95
N CYS A 141 11.75 -9.38 -3.72
CA CYS A 141 12.41 -9.98 -2.57
C CYS A 141 11.81 -11.38 -2.31
N PRO A 142 12.61 -12.45 -2.34
CA PRO A 142 12.11 -13.82 -2.32
C PRO A 142 11.58 -14.23 -0.95
N SER A 143 11.96 -13.54 0.12
CA SER A 143 11.53 -13.84 1.49
C SER A 143 11.78 -12.64 2.40
N ARG A 144 11.11 -12.62 3.56
CA ARG A 144 11.15 -11.45 4.45
C ARG A 144 12.47 -11.23 5.15
N ASP A 145 13.16 -12.30 5.53
CA ASP A 145 14.52 -12.27 6.10
C ASP A 145 15.51 -11.52 5.20
N LYS A 146 15.20 -11.37 3.90
CA LYS A 146 16.04 -10.67 2.92
C LYS A 146 15.55 -9.27 2.57
N THR A 147 14.51 -8.76 3.23
CA THR A 147 13.94 -7.42 2.96
C THR A 147 14.92 -6.30 3.25
N SER A 148 15.81 -6.48 4.23
CA SER A 148 16.94 -5.56 4.48
C SER A 148 17.84 -5.40 3.25
N GLN A 149 17.94 -6.45 2.44
CA GLN A 149 18.68 -6.55 1.18
C GLN A 149 17.77 -6.51 -0.05
N HIS A 150 16.53 -6.01 0.05
CA HIS A 150 15.57 -5.96 -1.07
C HIS A 150 16.15 -5.36 -2.36
N MET A 151 17.12 -4.45 -2.21
CA MET A 151 17.86 -3.81 -3.29
C MET A 151 18.72 -4.76 -4.13
N ASP A 152 19.19 -5.87 -3.55
CA ASP A 152 19.96 -6.88 -4.28
C ASP A 152 19.10 -7.63 -5.30
N TYR A 153 17.78 -7.58 -5.12
CA TYR A 153 16.78 -8.14 -6.03
C TYR A 153 16.27 -7.12 -7.05
N ALA A 154 16.83 -5.90 -7.08
CA ALA A 154 16.55 -4.97 -8.16
C ALA A 154 17.05 -5.53 -9.49
N VAL A 155 16.19 -5.52 -10.50
CA VAL A 155 16.54 -6.08 -11.82
C VAL A 155 17.68 -5.27 -12.43
N LYS A 156 18.83 -5.91 -12.63
CA LYS A 156 20.01 -5.29 -13.26
C LYS A 156 19.85 -5.33 -14.78
N CYS A 157 19.20 -4.30 -15.33
CA CYS A 157 18.92 -4.16 -16.75
C CYS A 157 18.91 -2.68 -17.17
N SER A 158 18.77 -2.41 -18.47
CA SER A 158 18.51 -1.06 -18.94
C SER A 158 17.15 -0.55 -18.43
N LYS A 159 16.99 0.77 -18.40
CA LYS A 159 15.74 1.39 -17.90
C LYS A 159 14.51 0.97 -18.73
N SER A 160 14.68 0.80 -20.05
CA SER A 160 13.63 0.31 -20.94
C SER A 160 13.24 -1.13 -20.64
N GLU A 161 14.21 -2.02 -20.46
CA GLU A 161 13.96 -3.42 -20.09
C GLU A 161 13.29 -3.54 -18.72
N PHE A 162 13.67 -2.69 -17.77
CA PHE A 162 13.03 -2.63 -16.45
C PHE A 162 11.52 -2.34 -16.57
N LEU A 163 11.12 -1.38 -17.42
CA LEU A 163 9.71 -1.03 -17.61
C LEU A 163 8.93 -2.14 -18.32
N VAL A 164 9.56 -2.82 -19.28
CA VAL A 164 8.95 -3.98 -19.95
C VAL A 164 8.78 -5.13 -18.95
N GLY A 165 9.78 -5.39 -18.11
CA GLY A 165 9.74 -6.46 -17.11
C GLY A 165 8.65 -6.27 -16.07
N ILE A 166 8.44 -5.06 -15.56
CA ILE A 166 7.35 -4.79 -14.60
C ILE A 166 5.97 -4.95 -15.24
N VAL A 167 5.80 -4.57 -16.52
CA VAL A 167 4.53 -4.79 -17.25
C VAL A 167 4.29 -6.28 -17.45
N ASP A 168 5.27 -7.02 -17.92
CA ASP A 168 5.20 -8.47 -18.14
C ASP A 168 4.85 -9.22 -16.84
N TYR A 169 5.45 -8.82 -15.71
CA TYR A 169 5.14 -9.33 -14.38
C TYR A 169 3.65 -9.18 -14.05
N PHE A 170 3.09 -7.98 -14.21
CA PHE A 170 1.69 -7.73 -13.90
C PHE A 170 0.74 -8.45 -14.86
N VAL A 171 1.01 -8.42 -16.17
CA VAL A 171 0.18 -9.12 -17.16
C VAL A 171 0.09 -10.61 -16.85
N LYS A 172 1.22 -11.25 -16.54
CA LYS A 172 1.26 -12.67 -16.17
C LYS A 172 0.53 -12.96 -14.86
N GLY A 173 0.73 -12.13 -13.84
CA GLY A 173 0.07 -12.30 -12.53
C GLY A 173 -1.44 -12.10 -12.61
N ILE A 174 -1.90 -11.02 -13.26
CA ILE A 174 -3.31 -10.72 -13.50
C ILE A 174 -3.98 -11.87 -14.26
N SER A 175 -3.33 -12.42 -15.29
CA SER A 175 -3.90 -13.56 -16.04
C SER A 175 -4.10 -14.82 -15.19
N LYS A 176 -3.34 -14.99 -14.11
CA LYS A 176 -3.54 -16.11 -13.16
C LYS A 176 -4.68 -15.79 -12.19
N LEU A 177 -4.71 -14.57 -11.66
CA LEU A 177 -5.71 -14.10 -10.70
C LEU A 177 -7.10 -13.93 -11.32
N SER A 178 -7.19 -13.57 -12.59
CA SER A 178 -8.45 -13.36 -13.32
C SER A 178 -9.29 -14.63 -13.51
N LYS A 179 -8.79 -15.78 -13.06
CA LYS A 179 -9.55 -17.03 -12.99
C LYS A 179 -10.56 -17.04 -11.84
N HIS A 180 -10.41 -16.12 -10.89
CA HIS A 180 -11.30 -15.93 -9.76
C HIS A 180 -12.12 -14.65 -9.95
N ASN A 181 -13.26 -14.53 -9.25
CA ASN A 181 -14.19 -13.40 -9.39
C ASN A 181 -13.83 -12.21 -8.49
N ASN A 182 -12.68 -12.25 -7.83
CA ASN A 182 -12.18 -11.21 -6.94
C ASN A 182 -11.81 -9.94 -7.71
N GLU A 183 -12.01 -8.78 -7.08
CA GLU A 183 -11.49 -7.52 -7.61
C GLU A 183 -9.97 -7.46 -7.40
N ILE A 184 -9.20 -7.40 -8.49
CA ILE A 184 -7.73 -7.40 -8.46
C ILE A 184 -7.21 -5.98 -8.64
N TRP A 185 -6.30 -5.58 -7.75
CA TRP A 185 -5.59 -4.29 -7.79
C TRP A 185 -4.10 -4.56 -8.01
N ILE A 186 -3.36 -3.55 -8.48
CA ILE A 186 -1.90 -3.64 -8.61
C ILE A 186 -1.20 -2.60 -7.72
N ASP A 187 -0.03 -2.95 -7.20
CA ASP A 187 0.91 -2.00 -6.61
C ASP A 187 2.30 -2.20 -7.23
N PRO A 188 2.87 -1.22 -7.96
CA PRO A 188 4.24 -1.31 -8.45
C PRO A 188 5.30 -1.34 -7.33
N CYS A 189 4.90 -1.18 -6.07
CA CYS A 189 5.73 -1.16 -4.87
C CYS A 189 6.93 -0.22 -5.00
N PHE A 190 6.65 1.08 -5.04
CA PHE A 190 7.70 2.09 -5.04
C PHE A 190 8.60 1.93 -3.80
N GLY A 191 9.91 1.88 -4.03
CA GLY A 191 10.94 1.67 -3.02
C GLY A 191 11.22 0.20 -2.66
N PHE A 192 10.54 -0.77 -3.28
CA PHE A 192 10.82 -2.21 -3.09
C PHE A 192 11.44 -2.82 -4.34
N SER A 193 12.57 -3.52 -4.16
CA SER A 193 13.41 -4.11 -5.21
C SER A 193 13.66 -3.19 -6.41
N LYS A 194 13.88 -1.90 -6.14
CA LYS A 194 14.09 -0.86 -7.16
C LYS A 194 15.11 0.16 -6.67
N THR A 195 16.12 0.46 -7.50
CA THR A 195 17.06 1.55 -7.21
C THR A 195 16.39 2.91 -7.20
N ARG A 196 17.06 3.92 -6.64
CA ARG A 196 16.57 5.31 -6.70
C ARG A 196 16.31 5.73 -8.14
N GLU A 197 17.21 5.40 -9.05
CA GLU A 197 17.12 5.69 -10.48
C GLU A 197 15.96 4.95 -11.13
N GLN A 198 15.72 3.68 -10.76
CA GLN A 198 14.58 2.91 -11.25
C GLN A 198 13.24 3.47 -10.74
N ASN A 199 13.15 3.86 -9.47
CA ASN A 199 11.96 4.53 -8.92
C ASN A 199 11.69 5.85 -9.65
N HIS A 200 12.72 6.67 -9.88
CA HIS A 200 12.59 7.93 -10.63
C HIS A 200 12.18 7.69 -12.08
N TYR A 201 12.74 6.66 -12.72
CA TYR A 201 12.36 6.28 -14.08
C TYR A 201 10.89 5.82 -14.13
N LEU A 202 10.48 4.97 -13.18
CA LEU A 202 9.09 4.51 -13.09
C LEU A 202 8.12 5.67 -12.86
N ILE A 203 8.43 6.63 -11.97
CA ILE A 203 7.58 7.83 -11.76
C ILE A 203 7.44 8.62 -13.06
N ARG A 204 8.55 8.86 -13.78
CA ARG A 204 8.55 9.60 -15.04
C ARG A 204 7.71 8.92 -16.13
N HIS A 205 7.77 7.60 -16.19
CA HIS A 205 7.09 6.78 -17.20
C HIS A 205 5.82 6.10 -16.67
N PHE A 206 5.30 6.54 -15.51
CA PHE A 206 4.22 5.83 -14.80
C PHE A 206 2.95 5.77 -15.64
N LYS A 207 2.63 6.84 -16.36
CA LYS A 207 1.53 6.86 -17.33
C LYS A 207 1.69 5.78 -18.41
N SER A 208 2.86 5.69 -19.02
CA SER A 208 3.14 4.68 -20.06
C SER A 208 3.07 3.25 -19.52
N PHE A 209 3.46 3.06 -18.26
CA PHE A 209 3.26 1.80 -17.55
C PHE A 209 1.77 1.47 -17.37
N LEU A 210 0.98 2.40 -16.82
CA LEU A 210 -0.45 2.19 -16.55
C LEU A 210 -1.30 1.97 -17.80
N LEU A 211 -0.90 2.52 -18.95
CA LEU A 211 -1.57 2.30 -20.23
C LEU A 211 -1.39 0.87 -20.78
N GLN A 212 -0.44 0.11 -20.26
CA GLN A 212 -0.18 -1.28 -20.67
C GLN A 212 -0.91 -2.31 -19.80
N ILE A 213 -1.58 -1.86 -18.74
CA ILE A 213 -2.41 -2.71 -17.87
C ILE A 213 -3.89 -2.42 -18.18
N PRO A 214 -4.82 -3.39 -18.07
CA PRO A 214 -6.27 -3.13 -18.20
C PRO A 214 -6.73 -1.97 -17.31
N TYR A 215 -7.56 -1.07 -17.84
CA TYR A 215 -7.84 0.23 -17.20
C TYR A 215 -8.81 0.12 -16.02
N GLU A 216 -9.56 -0.97 -15.95
CA GLU A 216 -10.49 -1.33 -14.88
C GLU A 216 -9.76 -1.70 -13.58
N ILE A 217 -8.50 -2.13 -13.68
CA ILE A 217 -7.69 -2.56 -12.53
C ILE A 217 -7.20 -1.32 -11.75
N PRO A 218 -7.58 -1.14 -10.48
CA PRO A 218 -7.07 -0.03 -9.68
C PRO A 218 -5.56 -0.15 -9.47
N CYS A 219 -4.87 0.99 -9.38
CA CYS A 219 -3.44 1.02 -9.05
C CYS A 219 -3.21 1.74 -7.73
N VAL A 220 -2.61 1.04 -6.77
CA VAL A 220 -2.10 1.61 -5.53
C VAL A 220 -0.83 2.41 -5.80
N VAL A 221 -0.72 3.57 -5.18
CA VAL A 221 0.41 4.50 -5.32
C VAL A 221 0.94 4.86 -3.93
N GLY A 222 1.91 4.07 -3.46
CA GLY A 222 2.58 4.26 -2.16
C GLY A 222 3.87 5.06 -2.24
N LEU A 223 3.78 6.39 -2.29
CA LEU A 223 4.94 7.29 -2.35
C LEU A 223 5.30 7.96 -1.01
N SER A 224 4.37 7.99 -0.06
CA SER A 224 4.51 8.72 1.21
C SER A 224 5.79 8.34 1.97
N LYS A 225 6.57 9.35 2.35
CA LYS A 225 7.82 9.26 3.14
C LYS A 225 8.96 8.40 2.54
N LYS A 226 8.86 7.96 1.29
CA LYS A 226 9.87 7.10 0.65
C LYS A 226 11.21 7.80 0.45
N SER A 227 12.32 7.10 0.71
CA SER A 227 13.68 7.65 0.69
C SER A 227 14.13 8.20 -0.67
N PHE A 228 13.65 7.63 -1.79
CA PHE A 228 13.97 8.12 -3.13
C PHE A 228 13.37 9.50 -3.43
N LEU A 229 12.46 10.03 -2.60
CA LEU A 229 11.91 11.39 -2.71
C LEU A 229 12.71 12.44 -1.92
N ARG A 230 13.73 12.03 -1.17
CA ARG A 230 14.60 12.94 -0.41
C ARG A 230 15.59 13.63 -1.35
N PHE A 231 15.59 14.96 -1.36
CA PHE A 231 16.54 15.78 -2.13
C PHE A 231 17.16 16.84 -1.20
N PRO A 232 18.45 16.73 -0.83
CA PRO A 232 19.39 15.63 -1.12
C PRO A 232 18.96 14.30 -0.47
N SER A 233 19.59 13.18 -0.84
CA SER A 233 19.28 11.85 -0.27
C SER A 233 19.47 11.78 1.25
N SER A 234 20.32 12.64 1.80
CA SER A 234 20.60 12.80 3.23
C SER A 234 19.55 13.61 4.01
N LEU A 235 18.50 14.13 3.34
CA LEU A 235 17.46 14.91 4.01
C LEU A 235 16.80 14.11 5.16
N ASP A 236 16.84 14.66 6.36
CA ASP A 236 16.25 14.03 7.54
C ASP A 236 14.76 14.36 7.66
N ILE A 237 13.92 13.37 7.37
CA ILE A 237 12.46 13.47 7.46
C ILE A 237 11.94 13.47 8.91
N LYS A 238 12.79 13.22 9.91
CA LYS A 238 12.42 13.37 11.33
C LYS A 238 12.32 14.84 11.73
N THR A 239 12.98 15.74 10.99
CA THR A 239 12.80 17.18 11.15
C THR A 239 11.50 17.63 10.50
N LYS A 240 10.81 18.60 11.12
CA LYS A 240 9.59 19.20 10.55
C LYS A 240 9.82 19.71 9.12
N GLN A 241 10.94 20.40 8.88
CA GLN A 241 11.27 20.93 7.56
C GLN A 241 11.56 19.82 6.54
N GLY A 242 12.28 18.77 6.94
CA GLY A 242 12.57 17.64 6.04
C GLY A 242 11.30 16.88 5.65
N LEU A 243 10.36 16.70 6.57
CA LEU A 243 9.06 16.12 6.28
C LEU A 243 8.28 16.97 5.27
N ILE A 244 8.14 18.27 5.53
CA ILE A 244 7.47 19.23 4.63
C ILE A 244 8.07 19.17 3.22
N ASN A 245 9.40 19.16 3.10
CA ASN A 245 10.07 19.11 1.80
C ASN A 245 9.72 17.83 1.02
N VAL A 246 9.68 16.67 1.69
CA VAL A 246 9.31 15.40 1.05
C VAL A 246 7.83 15.39 0.66
N GLU A 247 6.94 15.94 1.51
CA GLU A 247 5.52 16.04 1.23
C GLU A 247 5.21 17.00 0.08
N GLN A 248 5.97 18.07 -0.10
CA GLN A 248 5.89 18.95 -1.26
C GLN A 248 6.25 18.22 -2.54
N VAL A 249 7.34 17.45 -2.54
CA VAL A 249 7.71 16.61 -3.70
C VAL A 249 6.61 15.59 -4.00
N HIS A 250 6.04 14.96 -2.98
CA HIS A 250 4.92 14.03 -3.13
C HIS A 250 3.70 14.70 -3.76
N SER A 251 3.30 15.88 -3.25
CA SER A 251 2.20 16.70 -3.79
C SER A 251 2.40 17.03 -5.27
N ASN A 252 3.62 17.41 -5.66
CA ASN A 252 3.95 17.74 -7.05
C ASN A 252 3.84 16.52 -7.99
N ILE A 253 4.27 15.35 -7.52
CA ILE A 253 4.11 14.10 -8.28
C ILE A 253 2.63 13.77 -8.42
N LEU A 254 1.84 13.86 -7.35
CA LEU A 254 0.39 13.62 -7.39
C LEU A 254 -0.31 14.59 -8.33
N PHE A 255 0.02 15.89 -8.29
CA PHE A 255 -0.51 16.88 -9.23
C PHE A 255 -0.24 16.48 -10.69
N TYR A 256 0.98 16.05 -10.99
CA TYR A 256 1.36 15.58 -12.33
C TYR A 256 0.58 14.32 -12.75
N LEU A 257 0.35 13.39 -11.84
CA LEU A 257 -0.45 12.20 -12.11
C LEU A 257 -1.93 12.56 -12.29
N PHE A 258 -2.45 13.45 -11.46
CA PHE A 258 -3.87 13.76 -11.42
C PHE A 258 -4.35 14.58 -12.61
N ARG A 259 -3.52 15.51 -13.11
CA ARG A 259 -3.81 16.26 -14.34
C ARG A 259 -3.82 15.38 -15.59
N SER A 260 -3.33 14.14 -15.50
CA SER A 260 -3.29 13.24 -16.65
C SER A 260 -4.68 12.64 -16.88
N PRO A 261 -5.18 12.57 -18.14
CA PRO A 261 -6.48 11.99 -18.45
C PRO A 261 -6.43 10.45 -18.41
N LEU A 262 -6.11 9.89 -17.25
CA LEU A 262 -6.13 8.45 -17.00
C LEU A 262 -7.56 8.01 -16.70
N LYS A 263 -8.10 7.11 -17.53
CA LYS A 263 -9.39 6.43 -17.30
C LYS A 263 -9.22 5.22 -16.37
N ARG A 264 -8.55 5.42 -15.24
CA ARG A 264 -8.26 4.39 -14.23
C ARG A 264 -8.47 4.99 -12.84
N GLU A 265 -8.80 4.13 -11.88
CA GLU A 265 -8.75 4.45 -10.46
C GLU A 265 -7.31 4.41 -9.91
N LEU A 266 -6.86 5.52 -9.31
CA LEU A 266 -5.63 5.57 -8.53
C LEU A 266 -5.97 5.56 -7.04
N VAL A 267 -5.33 4.68 -6.30
CA VAL A 267 -5.49 4.57 -4.85
C VAL A 267 -4.22 5.11 -4.19
N VAL A 268 -4.27 6.33 -3.65
CA VAL A 268 -3.09 6.95 -3.05
C VAL A 268 -2.94 6.49 -1.61
N ARG A 269 -1.89 5.68 -1.35
CA ARG A 269 -1.55 5.17 -0.02
C ARG A 269 -0.66 6.17 0.72
N THR A 270 -1.15 6.75 1.80
CA THR A 270 -0.47 7.86 2.50
C THR A 270 -0.69 7.87 4.01
N HIS A 271 0.27 8.44 4.74
CA HIS A 271 0.18 8.69 6.18
C HIS A 271 -0.54 10.01 6.50
N ASP A 272 -0.54 10.94 5.56
CA ASP A 272 -1.10 12.29 5.70
C ASP A 272 -1.91 12.65 4.46
N LEU A 273 -3.03 13.36 4.67
CA LEU A 273 -3.97 13.78 3.64
C LEU A 273 -3.46 14.98 2.82
N ALA A 274 -2.64 15.84 3.43
CA ALA A 274 -2.21 17.12 2.87
C ALA A 274 -1.58 16.99 1.47
N PRO A 275 -0.73 15.99 1.15
CA PRO A 275 -0.20 15.85 -0.21
C PRO A 275 -1.26 15.66 -1.29
N ILE A 276 -2.35 14.94 -0.97
CA ILE A 276 -3.47 14.71 -1.89
C ILE A 276 -4.26 16.00 -2.06
N GLU A 277 -4.60 16.68 -0.96
CA GLU A 277 -5.36 17.93 -1.00
C GLU A 277 -4.60 19.04 -1.71
N ASN A 278 -3.29 19.18 -1.46
CA ASN A 278 -2.46 20.18 -2.12
C ASN A 278 -2.40 19.94 -3.64
N ALA A 279 -2.29 18.69 -4.07
CA ALA A 279 -2.36 18.34 -5.48
C ALA A 279 -3.72 18.69 -6.10
N GLN A 280 -4.82 18.34 -5.43
CA GLN A 280 -6.18 18.65 -5.89
C GLN A 280 -6.47 20.15 -5.91
N ASN A 281 -6.04 20.88 -4.90
CA ASN A 281 -6.17 22.34 -4.84
C ASN A 281 -5.35 23.01 -5.95
N SER A 282 -4.17 22.47 -6.26
CA SER A 282 -3.38 22.96 -7.40
C SER A 282 -4.08 22.74 -8.73
N LEU A 283 -4.79 21.61 -8.94
CA LEU A 283 -5.59 21.39 -10.17
C LEU A 283 -6.70 22.43 -10.33
N LYS A 284 -7.42 22.75 -9.24
CA LYS A 284 -8.47 23.78 -9.25
C LYS A 284 -7.96 25.14 -9.73
N LEU A 285 -6.72 25.51 -9.39
CA LEU A 285 -6.11 26.77 -9.84
C LEU A 285 -5.91 26.84 -11.36
N PHE A 286 -5.74 25.69 -12.02
CA PHE A 286 -5.57 25.58 -13.46
C PHE A 286 -6.86 25.19 -14.18
N GLU A 287 -8.00 25.11 -13.48
CA GLU A 287 -9.28 24.66 -14.02
C GLU A 287 -9.21 23.25 -14.65
N LEU A 288 -8.40 22.36 -14.05
CA LEU A 288 -8.17 20.97 -14.47
C LEU A 288 -8.90 19.92 -13.61
#